data_AF-A0A943F8T1-F1
#
_entry.id   AF-A0A943F8T1-F1
#
_cell.length_a   1.000
_cell.length_b   1.000
_cell.length_c   1.000
_cell.angle_alpha   90.00
_cell.angle_beta   90.00
_cell.angle_gamma   90.00
#
_symmetry.space_group_name_H-M   'P 1'
#
loop_
_entity.id
_entity.type
_entity.pdbx_description
1 polymer ?
#
loop_
_entity_poly.entity_id
_entity_poly.type
_entity_poly.pdbx_seq_one_letter_code
_entity_poly.pdbx_strand_id
1 'polypeptide(L)'
;MDIIMRANKKHFNEEVDNVCEALGELVRERYAGEIAEAALNANKKLNSLILQLSELGRTDDILKSAADPEYQQKLFEEFNL
;
A
#
# COMPACT_ATOMS: atom_id res chain seq x y z
N MET A 1 19.15 -43.18 -10.35
CA MET A 1 18.53 -42.17 -11.23
C MET A 1 17.68 -41.18 -10.42
N ASP A 2 16.67 -41.64 -9.69
CA ASP A 2 15.70 -40.77 -8.98
C ASP A 2 16.27 -39.85 -7.91
N ILE A 3 17.33 -40.26 -7.21
CA ILE A 3 17.95 -39.46 -6.15
C ILE A 3 18.59 -38.19 -6.73
N ILE A 4 19.29 -38.31 -7.86
CA ILE A 4 19.94 -37.18 -8.54
C ILE A 4 18.87 -36.22 -9.10
N MET A 5 17.81 -36.76 -9.71
CA MET A 5 16.70 -35.93 -10.20
C MET A 5 16.00 -35.16 -9.07
N ARG A 6 15.80 -35.80 -7.90
CA ARG A 6 15.22 -35.13 -6.73
C ARG A 6 16.15 -34.06 -6.16
N ALA A 7 17.46 -34.31 -6.10
CA ALA A 7 18.44 -33.34 -5.62
C ALA A 7 18.51 -32.11 -6.55
N ASN A 8 18.58 -32.32 -7.85
CA ASN A 8 18.60 -31.23 -8.84
C ASN A 8 17.32 -30.39 -8.80
N LYS A 9 16.16 -31.02 -8.60
CA LYS A 9 14.89 -30.30 -8.44
C LYS A 9 14.89 -29.41 -7.20
N LYS A 10 15.43 -29.88 -6.06
CA LYS A 10 15.52 -29.09 -4.83
C LYS A 10 16.44 -27.88 -5.01
N HIS A 11 17.64 -28.11 -5.56
CA HIS A 11 18.60 -27.05 -5.85
C HIS A 11 18.02 -25.98 -6.77
N PHE A 12 17.36 -26.40 -7.85
CA PHE A 12 16.73 -25.46 -8.78
C PHE A 12 15.64 -24.62 -8.10
N ASN A 13 14.81 -25.24 -7.25
CA ASN A 13 13.79 -24.51 -6.50
C ASN A 13 14.41 -23.50 -5.53
N GLU A 14 15.48 -23.88 -4.81
CA GLU A 14 16.19 -22.99 -3.90
C GLU A 14 16.81 -21.79 -4.65
N GLU A 15 17.39 -22.02 -5.83
CA GLU A 15 17.90 -20.93 -6.67
C GLU A 15 16.78 -20.01 -7.17
N VAL A 16 15.63 -20.56 -7.55
CA VAL A 16 14.44 -19.78 -7.95
C VAL A 16 13.95 -18.94 -6.79
N ASP A 17 13.84 -19.50 -5.60
CA ASP A 17 13.38 -18.78 -4.40
C ASP A 17 14.34 -17.62 -4.06
N ASN A 18 15.65 -17.87 -4.10
CA ASN A 18 16.67 -16.84 -3.87
C ASN A 18 16.59 -15.71 -4.90
N VAL A 19 16.40 -16.05 -6.18
CA VAL A 19 16.24 -15.05 -7.25
C VAL A 19 14.95 -14.25 -7.07
N CYS A 20 13.85 -14.90 -6.69
CA CYS A 20 12.60 -14.22 -6.39
C CYS A 20 12.73 -13.26 -5.20
N GLU A 21 13.48 -13.63 -4.17
CA GLU A 21 13.76 -12.77 -3.02
C GLU A 21 14.58 -11.54 -3.42
N ALA A 22 15.70 -11.74 -4.11
CA ALA A 22 16.57 -10.66 -4.59
C ALA A 22 15.83 -9.72 -5.57
N LEU A 23 14.97 -10.27 -6.44
CA LEU A 23 14.12 -9.47 -7.32
C LEU A 23 13.11 -8.66 -6.51
N GLY A 24 12.53 -9.25 -5.46
CA GLY A 24 11.62 -8.57 -4.54
C GLY A 24 12.29 -7.39 -3.82
N GLU A 25 13.55 -7.54 -3.40
CA GLU A 25 14.36 -6.46 -2.81
C GLU A 25 14.62 -5.34 -3.81
N LEU A 26 15.05 -5.67 -5.03
CA LEU A 26 15.33 -4.68 -6.07
C LEU A 26 14.08 -3.88 -6.44
N VAL A 27 12.91 -4.53 -6.52
CA VAL A 27 11.63 -3.85 -6.74
C VAL A 27 11.32 -2.93 -5.56
N ARG A 28 11.45 -3.40 -4.32
CA ARG A 28 11.21 -2.56 -3.13
C ARG A 28 12.12 -1.34 -3.12
N GLU A 29 13.42 -1.49 -3.36
CA GLU A 29 14.36 -0.38 -3.40
C GLU A 29 14.01 0.65 -4.48
N ARG A 30 13.67 0.18 -5.68
CA ARG A 30 13.30 1.06 -6.81
C ARG A 30 12.06 1.89 -6.51
N TYR A 31 11.06 1.30 -5.88
CA TYR A 31 9.75 1.93 -5.68
C TYR A 31 9.55 2.49 -4.25
N ALA A 32 10.49 2.27 -3.31
CA ALA A 32 10.34 2.70 -1.92
C ALA A 32 10.08 4.21 -1.79
N GLY A 33 10.80 5.03 -2.56
CA GLY A 33 10.60 6.48 -2.57
C GLY A 33 9.21 6.88 -3.07
N GLU A 34 8.76 6.31 -4.18
CA GLU A 34 7.44 6.59 -4.77
C GLU A 34 6.31 6.14 -3.83
N ILE A 35 6.45 4.99 -3.17
CA ILE A 35 5.48 4.49 -2.19
C ILE A 35 5.44 5.42 -0.97
N ALA A 36 6.59 5.87 -0.48
CA ALA A 36 6.67 6.79 0.66
C ALA A 36 6.03 8.14 0.32
N GLU A 37 6.28 8.67 -0.88
CA GLU A 37 5.67 9.91 -1.36
C GLU A 37 4.16 9.77 -1.54
N ALA A 38 3.69 8.66 -2.13
CA ALA A 38 2.27 8.37 -2.27
C ALA A 38 1.57 8.29 -0.89
N ALA A 39 2.21 7.63 0.09
CA ALA A 39 1.69 7.55 1.45
C ALA A 39 1.66 8.92 2.14
N LEU A 40 2.68 9.75 1.93
CA LEU A 40 2.70 11.12 2.45
C LEU A 40 1.58 11.98 1.84
N ASN A 41 1.36 11.88 0.54
CA ASN A 41 0.31 12.61 -0.17
C ASN A 41 -1.08 12.15 0.27
N ALA A 42 -1.29 10.85 0.47
CA ALA A 42 -2.53 10.32 1.04
C ALA A 42 -2.80 10.88 2.45
N ASN A 43 -1.78 10.91 3.32
CA ASN A 43 -1.90 11.50 4.66
C ASN A 43 -2.23 13.00 4.61
N LYS A 44 -1.63 13.75 3.69
CA LYS A 44 -1.95 15.18 3.51
C LYS A 44 -3.41 15.38 3.12
N LYS A 45 -3.90 14.63 2.12
CA LYS A 45 -5.32 14.68 1.71
C LYS A 45 -6.26 14.34 2.87
N LEU A 46 -5.96 13.27 3.60
CA LEU A 46 -6.75 12.85 4.77
C LEU A 46 -6.80 13.97 5.83
N ASN A 47 -5.66 14.56 6.17
CA ASN A 47 -5.60 15.64 7.16
C ASN A 47 -6.36 16.88 6.70
N SER A 48 -6.29 17.24 5.41
CA SER A 48 -7.10 18.32 4.84
C SER A 48 -8.60 18.05 4.97
N LEU A 49 -9.04 16.82 4.68
CA LEU A 49 -10.43 16.43 4.84
C LEU A 49 -10.89 16.52 6.30
N ILE A 50 -10.11 15.98 7.24
CA ILE A 50 -10.43 16.02 8.68
C ILE A 50 -10.52 17.46 9.16
N LEU A 51 -9.61 18.34 8.73
CA LEU A 51 -9.63 19.75 9.10
C LEU A 51 -10.90 20.43 8.61
N GLN A 52 -11.24 20.29 7.32
CA GLN A 52 -12.44 20.90 6.74
C GLN A 52 -13.73 20.39 7.40
N LEU A 53 -13.83 19.08 7.66
CA LEU A 53 -14.98 18.51 8.36
C LEU A 53 -15.07 19.03 9.80
N SER A 54 -13.94 19.19 10.48
CA SER A 54 -13.88 19.71 11.85
C SER A 54 -14.31 21.17 11.92
N GLU A 55 -13.85 22.00 10.98
CA GLU A 55 -14.25 23.41 10.85
C GLU A 55 -15.75 23.56 10.59
N LEU A 56 -16.36 22.62 9.87
CA LEU A 56 -17.80 22.56 9.62
C LEU A 56 -18.60 21.87 10.72
N GLY A 57 -17.94 21.33 11.75
CA GLY A 57 -18.60 20.58 12.83
C GLY A 57 -19.20 19.23 12.41
N ARG A 58 -18.77 18.67 11.27
CA ARG A 58 -19.27 17.40 10.70
C ARG A 58 -18.57 16.18 11.32
N THR A 59 -18.61 16.05 12.64
CA THR A 59 -17.91 14.98 13.37
C THR A 59 -18.40 13.58 12.99
N ASP A 60 -19.70 13.41 12.71
CA ASP A 60 -20.25 12.13 12.27
C ASP A 60 -19.64 11.65 10.94
N ASP A 61 -19.36 12.58 10.03
CA ASP A 61 -18.76 12.26 8.73
C ASP A 61 -17.28 11.90 8.86
N ILE A 62 -16.57 12.47 9.84
CA ILE A 62 -15.22 12.04 10.21
C ILE A 62 -15.24 10.59 10.69
N LEU A 63 -16.15 10.26 11.61
CA LEU A 63 -16.27 8.89 12.13
C LEU A 63 -16.65 7.90 11.03
N LYS A 64 -17.62 8.26 10.20
CA LYS A 64 -18.08 7.40 9.12
C LYS A 64 -17.00 7.18 8.05
N SER A 65 -16.28 8.23 7.66
CA SER A 65 -15.20 8.13 6.68
C SER A 65 -13.96 7.39 7.19
N ALA A 66 -13.77 7.31 8.50
CA ALA A 66 -12.74 6.46 9.09
C ALA A 66 -13.09 4.95 8.98
N ALA A 67 -14.39 4.62 8.97
CA ALA A 67 -14.87 3.24 8.89
C ALA A 67 -15.22 2.78 7.46
N ASP A 68 -15.54 3.72 6.56
CA ASP A 68 -16.03 3.47 5.21
C ASP A 68 -15.16 4.21 4.16
N PRO A 69 -14.27 3.49 3.45
CA PRO A 69 -13.42 4.06 2.41
C PRO A 69 -14.20 4.65 1.22
N GLU A 70 -15.33 4.06 0.84
CA GLU A 70 -16.15 4.57 -0.27
C GLU A 70 -16.80 5.90 0.12
N TYR A 71 -17.23 6.01 1.37
CA TYR A 71 -17.74 7.26 1.92
C TYR A 71 -16.63 8.33 2.04
N GLN A 72 -15.43 7.95 2.47
CA GLN A 72 -14.26 8.84 2.47
C GLN A 72 -13.97 9.39 1.07
N GLN A 73 -14.06 8.54 0.04
CA GLN A 73 -13.81 8.96 -1.32
C GLN A 73 -14.86 9.95 -1.83
N LYS A 74 -16.15 9.75 -1.50
CA LYS A 74 -17.21 10.72 -1.79
C LYS A 74 -16.96 12.08 -1.13
N LEU A 75 -16.42 12.09 0.09
CA LEU A 75 -16.05 13.32 0.76
C LEU A 75 -14.83 13.98 0.11
N PHE A 76 -13.82 13.22 -0.32
CA PHE A 76 -12.73 13.81 -1.10
C PHE A 76 -13.25 14.49 -2.37
N GLU A 77 -14.21 13.89 -3.07
CA GLU A 77 -14.86 14.52 -4.23
C GLU A 77 -15.66 15.78 -3.82
N GLU A 78 -16.42 15.73 -2.74
CA GLU A 78 -17.20 16.86 -2.21
C GLU A 78 -16.29 18.09 -1.91
N PHE A 79 -15.13 17.84 -1.32
CA PHE A 79 -14.16 18.87 -0.94
C PHE A 79 -13.09 19.16 -2.01
N ASN A 80 -13.16 18.51 -3.18
CA ASN A 80 -12.20 18.61 -4.28
C ASN A 80 -10.74 18.31 -3.85
N LEU A 81 -10.55 17.25 -3.06
CA LEU A 81 -9.27 16.84 -2.47
C LEU A 81 -8.54 15.72 -3.21
#